data_AF-A0AA42YKE8-F1
#
_entry.id   AF-A0AA42YKE8-F1
#
_cell.length_a   1.000
_cell.length_b   1.000
_cell.length_c   1.000
_cell.angle_alpha   90.00
_cell.angle_beta   90.00
_cell.angle_gamma   90.00
#
_symmetry.space_group_name_H-M   'P 1'
#
loop_
_entity.id
_entity.type
_entity.pdbx_description
1 polymer ?
#
loop_
_entity_poly.entity_id
_entity_poly.type
_entity_poly.pdbx_seq_one_letter_code
_entity_poly.pdbx_strand_id
1 'polypeptide(L)'
;MTTIVGQRSAKKKADKLQERRHKLLALVHIAKKEIPLSDDEYRDVIAYWGVGSSADMSIPELEALVKYFESLGFKKKVPDPRDPGSGVGQIKALRERIKEEAKKLKNGEERLKGLVKKIAKEDDLRSCRNVKKLKQVLKVIRLLQDRE
;
A
#
# COMPACT_ATOMS: atom_id res chain seq x y z
N MET A 1 0.35 23.47 32.56
CA MET A 1 1.21 23.05 31.43
C MET A 1 0.67 21.72 30.91
N THR A 2 -0.06 21.78 29.81
CA THR A 2 -1.08 20.78 29.43
C THR A 2 -0.49 19.64 28.61
N THR A 3 -0.93 18.43 28.92
CA THR A 3 -0.48 17.10 28.46
C THR A 3 -0.69 16.86 26.95
N ILE A 4 0.26 17.24 26.09
CA ILE A 4 0.16 17.01 24.62
C ILE A 4 0.96 15.78 24.14
N VAL A 5 1.94 15.30 24.92
CA VAL A 5 2.84 14.21 24.51
C VAL A 5 2.17 12.83 24.58
N GLY A 6 1.27 12.61 25.56
CA GLY A 6 0.60 11.31 25.75
C GLY A 6 -0.35 10.92 24.62
N GLN A 7 -1.06 11.88 24.03
CA GLN A 7 -2.05 11.61 22.98
C GLN A 7 -1.42 11.21 21.64
N ARG A 8 -0.25 11.77 21.29
CA ARG A 8 0.46 11.41 20.05
C ARG A 8 1.04 9.99 20.09
N SER A 9 1.50 9.55 21.26
CA SER A 9 2.06 8.21 21.44
C SER A 9 0.99 7.11 21.40
N ALA A 10 -0.20 7.37 21.95
CA ALA A 10 -1.33 6.44 21.89
C ALA A 10 -1.84 6.25 20.45
N LYS A 11 -1.97 7.34 19.68
CA LYS A 11 -2.40 7.30 18.28
C LYS A 11 -1.46 6.45 17.41
N LYS A 12 -0.14 6.65 17.54
CA LYS A 12 0.86 5.84 16.82
C LYS A 12 0.75 4.34 17.10
N LYS A 13 0.43 3.95 18.35
CA LYS A 13 0.26 2.53 18.69
C LYS A 13 -1.00 1.95 18.05
N ALA A 14 -2.11 2.69 18.05
CA ALA A 14 -3.35 2.27 17.40
C ALA A 14 -3.17 2.10 15.88
N ASP A 15 -2.50 3.05 15.22
CA ASP A 15 -2.20 2.98 13.79
C ASP A 15 -1.37 1.73 13.44
N LYS A 16 -0.36 1.43 14.27
CA LYS A 16 0.49 0.22 14.09
C LYS A 16 -0.29 -1.08 14.28
N LEU A 17 -1.26 -1.09 15.21
CA LEU A 17 -2.12 -2.25 15.46
C LEU A 17 -3.06 -2.52 14.27
N GLN A 18 -3.65 -1.46 13.73
CA GLN A 18 -4.49 -1.54 12.52
C GLN A 18 -3.68 -2.00 11.31
N GLU A 19 -2.46 -1.48 11.14
CA GLU A 19 -1.55 -1.93 10.08
C GLU A 19 -1.22 -3.43 10.22
N ARG A 20 -0.96 -3.91 11.43
CA ARG A 20 -0.73 -5.34 11.69
C ARG A 20 -1.96 -6.18 11.32
N ARG A 21 -3.16 -5.76 11.74
CA ARG A 21 -4.42 -6.45 11.39
C ARG A 21 -4.62 -6.54 9.88
N HIS A 22 -4.44 -5.43 9.17
CA HIS A 22 -4.56 -5.40 7.70
C HIS A 22 -3.56 -6.32 7.01
N LYS A 23 -2.31 -6.39 7.49
CA LYS A 23 -1.30 -7.32 6.97
C LYS A 23 -1.71 -8.78 7.16
N LEU A 24 -2.25 -9.13 8.33
CA LEU A 24 -2.71 -10.49 8.61
C LEU A 24 -3.91 -10.88 7.73
N LEU A 25 -4.90 -10.00 7.57
CA LEU A 25 -6.03 -10.22 6.67
C LEU A 25 -5.56 -10.42 5.22
N ALA A 26 -4.60 -9.62 4.77
CA ALA A 26 -4.01 -9.80 3.43
C ALA A 26 -3.37 -11.18 3.28
N LEU A 27 -2.63 -11.66 4.30
CA LEU A 27 -2.05 -13.01 4.30
C LEU A 27 -3.14 -14.10 4.24
N VAL A 28 -4.21 -13.96 5.02
CA VAL A 28 -5.35 -14.90 4.97
C VAL A 28 -5.96 -14.97 3.57
N HIS A 29 -6.16 -13.83 2.91
CA HIS A 29 -6.68 -13.81 1.55
C HIS A 29 -5.72 -14.40 0.51
N ILE A 30 -4.41 -14.22 0.68
CA ILE A 30 -3.40 -14.83 -0.19
C ILE A 30 -3.37 -16.34 0.05
N ALA A 31 -3.35 -16.78 1.31
CA ALA A 31 -3.35 -18.18 1.70
C ALA A 31 -4.57 -18.92 1.15
N LYS A 32 -5.77 -18.32 1.24
CA LYS A 32 -6.99 -18.86 0.63
C LYS A 32 -6.85 -19.09 -0.90
N LYS A 33 -6.06 -18.28 -1.60
CA LYS A 33 -5.82 -18.43 -3.05
C LYS A 33 -4.71 -19.42 -3.39
N GLU A 34 -3.71 -19.55 -2.53
CA GLU A 34 -2.55 -20.42 -2.76
C GLU A 34 -2.81 -21.86 -2.27
N ILE A 35 -3.61 -22.05 -1.23
CA ILE A 35 -4.05 -23.37 -0.77
C ILE A 35 -5.30 -23.76 -1.56
N PRO A 36 -5.37 -24.98 -2.13
CA PRO A 36 -6.56 -25.49 -2.81
C PRO A 36 -7.64 -25.91 -1.80
N LEU A 37 -8.15 -24.95 -1.03
CA LEU A 37 -9.25 -25.15 -0.10
C LEU A 37 -10.56 -24.80 -0.79
N SER A 38 -11.58 -25.65 -0.69
CA SER A 38 -12.92 -25.30 -1.14
C SER A 38 -13.51 -24.17 -0.28
N ASP A 39 -14.48 -23.45 -0.83
CA ASP A 39 -15.15 -22.38 -0.07
C ASP A 39 -15.89 -22.91 1.17
N ASP A 40 -16.33 -24.16 1.16
CA ASP A 40 -17.03 -24.79 2.28
C ASP A 40 -16.04 -25.18 3.37
N GLU A 41 -14.93 -25.85 3.03
CA GLU A 41 -13.85 -26.14 3.98
C GLU A 41 -13.29 -24.85 4.60
N TYR A 42 -13.18 -23.77 3.81
CA TYR A 42 -12.79 -22.48 4.34
C TYR A 42 -13.79 -21.95 5.37
N ARG A 43 -15.10 -22.05 5.11
CA ARG A 43 -16.13 -21.63 6.07
C ARG A 43 -16.09 -22.47 7.33
N ASP A 44 -15.87 -23.78 7.23
CA ASP A 44 -15.78 -24.67 8.39
C ASP A 44 -14.57 -24.31 9.27
N VAL A 45 -13.42 -24.04 8.64
CA VAL A 45 -12.23 -23.54 9.34
C VAL A 45 -12.56 -22.24 10.05
N ILE A 46 -13.20 -21.26 9.40
CA ILE A 46 -13.57 -19.99 10.04
C ILE A 46 -14.59 -20.19 11.18
N ALA A 47 -15.55 -21.10 11.01
CA ALA A 47 -16.58 -21.41 11.99
C ALA A 47 -16.00 -22.02 13.29
N TYR A 48 -14.83 -22.66 13.25
CA TYR A 48 -14.12 -23.13 14.45
C TYR A 48 -13.83 -22.00 15.45
N TRP A 49 -13.64 -20.76 14.97
CA TRP A 49 -13.45 -19.58 15.82
C TRP A 49 -14.77 -18.91 16.22
N GLY A 50 -15.93 -19.44 15.81
CA GLY A 50 -17.25 -18.90 16.15
C GLY A 50 -17.59 -17.59 15.42
N VAL A 51 -16.88 -17.25 14.34
CA VAL A 51 -17.10 -16.04 13.55
C VAL A 51 -17.61 -16.37 12.15
N GLY A 52 -18.33 -15.43 11.52
CA GLY A 52 -18.83 -15.60 10.16
C GLY A 52 -17.81 -15.26 9.07
N SER A 53 -16.76 -14.52 9.43
CA SER A 53 -15.75 -14.05 8.49
C SER A 53 -14.40 -13.88 9.17
N SER A 54 -13.31 -14.06 8.41
CA SER A 54 -11.97 -13.68 8.87
C SER A 54 -11.87 -12.19 9.22
N ALA A 55 -12.75 -11.34 8.66
CA ALA A 55 -12.80 -9.91 8.96
C ALA A 55 -13.18 -9.62 10.42
N ASP A 56 -13.93 -10.52 11.07
CA ASP A 56 -14.42 -10.35 12.44
C ASP A 56 -13.40 -10.82 13.49
N MET A 57 -12.39 -11.58 13.06
CA MET A 57 -11.36 -12.13 13.96
C MET A 57 -10.51 -11.07 14.64
N SER A 58 -10.07 -11.37 15.86
CA SER A 58 -9.05 -10.60 16.56
C SER A 58 -7.66 -10.82 15.93
N ILE A 59 -6.68 -9.96 16.27
CA ILE A 59 -5.29 -10.13 15.80
C ILE A 59 -4.70 -11.49 16.22
N PRO A 60 -4.81 -11.95 17.48
CA PRO A 60 -4.31 -13.26 17.84
C PRO A 60 -5.00 -14.43 17.10
N GLU A 61 -6.31 -14.32 16.83
CA GLU A 61 -7.03 -15.32 16.03
C GLU A 61 -6.54 -15.35 14.58
N LEU A 62 -6.35 -14.18 13.97
CA LEU A 62 -5.76 -14.08 12.63
C LEU A 62 -4.35 -14.68 12.56
N GLU A 63 -3.55 -14.49 13.60
CA GLU A 63 -2.20 -15.09 13.69
C GLU A 63 -2.26 -16.62 13.78
N ALA A 64 -3.19 -17.14 14.59
CA ALA A 64 -3.43 -18.57 14.68
C ALA A 64 -3.92 -19.15 13.34
N LEU A 65 -4.83 -18.45 12.65
CA LEU A 65 -5.34 -18.85 11.33
C LEU A 65 -4.22 -18.87 10.27
N VAL A 66 -3.38 -17.83 10.22
CA VAL A 66 -2.23 -17.81 9.31
C VAL A 66 -1.27 -18.97 9.60
N LYS A 67 -1.00 -19.27 10.88
CA LYS A 67 -0.17 -20.41 11.28
C LYS A 67 -0.79 -21.76 10.89
N TYR A 68 -2.11 -21.89 10.98
CA TYR A 68 -2.83 -23.06 10.50
C TYR A 68 -2.64 -23.23 8.98
N PHE A 69 -2.78 -22.14 8.20
CA PHE A 69 -2.48 -22.18 6.77
C PHE A 69 -1.02 -22.54 6.48
N GLU A 70 -0.06 -22.06 7.28
CA GLU A 70 1.35 -22.49 7.15
C GLU A 70 1.50 -24.01 7.30
N SER A 71 0.76 -24.63 8.23
CA SER A 71 0.74 -26.10 8.39
C SER A 71 0.11 -26.85 7.21
N LEU A 72 -0.81 -26.20 6.48
CA LEU A 72 -1.42 -26.72 5.26
C LEU A 72 -0.57 -26.46 4.00
N GLY A 73 0.62 -25.87 4.16
CA GLY A 73 1.58 -25.65 3.08
C GLY A 73 1.66 -24.22 2.54
N PHE A 74 0.93 -23.26 3.12
CA PHE A 74 1.12 -21.84 2.79
C PHE A 74 2.50 -21.37 3.24
N LYS A 75 3.23 -20.70 2.34
CA LYS A 75 4.53 -20.11 2.66
C LYS A 75 4.40 -18.60 2.69
N LYS A 76 4.50 -18.00 3.88
CA LYS A 76 4.56 -16.54 4.00
C LYS A 76 5.73 -16.01 3.16
N LYS A 77 5.43 -15.13 2.21
CA LYS A 77 6.47 -14.36 1.52
C LYS A 77 6.97 -13.31 2.51
N VAL A 78 8.12 -13.58 3.12
CA VAL A 78 8.81 -12.59 3.94
C VAL A 78 9.24 -11.46 2.98
N PRO A 79 8.83 -10.20 3.22
CA PRO A 79 9.32 -9.10 2.42
C PRO A 79 10.85 -9.09 2.48
N ASP A 80 11.52 -9.13 1.34
CA ASP A 80 12.97 -8.94 1.30
C ASP A 80 13.26 -7.57 1.95
N PRO A 81 14.15 -7.46 2.96
CA PRO A 81 14.52 -6.18 3.55
C PRO A 81 15.04 -5.15 2.52
N ARG A 82 15.54 -5.63 1.37
CA ARG A 82 16.00 -4.82 0.24
C ARG A 82 14.87 -4.45 -0.73
N ASP A 83 13.71 -5.10 -0.65
CA ASP A 83 12.52 -4.66 -1.38
C ASP A 83 11.97 -3.42 -0.64
N PRO A 84 12.02 -2.23 -1.26
CA PRO A 84 11.51 -1.00 -0.65
C PRO A 84 10.00 -1.04 -0.37
N GLY A 85 9.33 -2.14 -0.72
CA GLY A 85 7.92 -2.41 -0.51
C GLY A 85 7.15 -2.19 -1.80
N SER A 86 6.08 -2.99 -1.97
CA SER A 86 5.19 -2.92 -3.13
C SER A 86 4.73 -1.49 -3.41
N GLY A 87 5.31 -0.87 -4.43
CA GLY A 87 4.97 0.47 -4.91
C GLY A 87 5.95 1.59 -4.54
N VAL A 88 6.84 1.43 -3.55
CA VAL A 88 7.81 2.49 -3.20
C VAL A 88 8.86 2.66 -4.30
N GLY A 89 9.38 1.54 -4.83
CA GLY A 89 10.26 1.57 -6.01
C GLY A 89 9.56 2.19 -7.22
N GLN A 90 8.27 1.89 -7.41
CA GLN A 90 7.47 2.46 -8.50
C GLN A 90 7.24 3.97 -8.33
N ILE A 91 6.96 4.45 -7.12
CA ILE A 91 6.82 5.88 -6.82
C ILE A 91 8.12 6.60 -7.13
N LYS A 92 9.26 6.08 -6.67
CA LYS A 92 10.58 6.66 -6.93
C LYS A 92 10.86 6.73 -8.44
N ALA A 93 10.71 5.61 -9.14
CA ALA A 93 10.94 5.53 -10.58
C ALA A 93 10.02 6.47 -11.37
N LEU A 94 8.74 6.58 -10.99
CA LEU A 94 7.81 7.53 -11.63
C LEU A 94 8.23 8.98 -11.40
N ARG A 95 8.65 9.34 -10.19
CA ARG A 95 9.11 10.71 -9.89
C ARG A 95 10.37 11.08 -10.67
N GLU A 96 11.32 10.16 -10.77
CA GLU A 96 12.54 10.35 -11.57
C GLU A 96 12.19 10.54 -13.04
N ARG A 97 11.36 9.64 -13.60
CA ARG A 97 10.94 9.73 -15.01
C ARG A 97 10.17 11.02 -15.31
N ILE A 98 9.27 11.43 -14.43
CA ILE A 98 8.54 12.71 -14.58
C ILE A 98 9.51 13.90 -14.63
N LYS A 99 10.55 13.91 -13.78
CA LYS A 99 11.56 14.97 -13.80
C LYS A 99 12.36 14.97 -15.09
N GLU A 100 12.78 13.81 -15.57
CA GLU A 100 13.53 13.69 -16.82
C GLU A 100 12.71 14.14 -18.02
N GLU A 101 11.45 13.74 -18.11
CA GLU A 101 10.58 14.17 -19.21
C GLU A 101 10.26 15.66 -19.13
N ALA A 102 10.05 16.20 -17.92
CA ALA A 102 9.82 17.63 -17.74
C ALA A 102 11.00 18.47 -18.21
N LYS A 103 12.25 18.03 -18.01
CA LYS A 103 13.46 18.73 -18.48
C LYS A 103 13.52 18.91 -20.00
N LYS A 104 12.79 18.09 -20.78
CA LYS A 104 12.75 18.18 -22.24
C LYS A 104 11.78 19.25 -22.76
N LEU A 105 10.88 19.76 -21.91
CA LEU A 105 9.91 20.80 -22.26
C LEU A 105 10.52 22.20 -22.12
N LYS A 106 10.06 23.16 -22.93
CA LYS A 106 10.31 24.58 -22.65
C LYS A 106 9.64 24.99 -21.33
N ASN A 107 10.40 25.61 -20.43
CA ASN A 107 9.97 25.96 -19.06
C ASN A 107 9.49 24.74 -18.24
N GLY A 108 10.18 23.60 -18.40
CA GLY A 108 9.81 22.31 -17.83
C GLY A 108 9.57 22.29 -16.31
N GLU A 109 10.40 22.99 -15.52
CA GLU A 109 10.28 22.98 -14.06
C GLU A 109 9.03 23.73 -13.56
N GLU A 110 8.74 24.91 -14.13
CA GLU A 110 7.55 25.69 -13.79
C GLU A 110 6.27 24.96 -14.19
N ARG A 111 6.26 24.39 -15.41
CA ARG A 111 5.14 23.59 -15.90
C ARG A 111 4.91 22.35 -15.03
N LEU A 112 5.97 21.63 -14.67
CA LEU A 112 5.87 20.48 -13.78
C LEU A 112 5.25 20.88 -12.44
N LYS A 113 5.72 21.97 -11.82
CA LYS A 113 5.17 22.47 -10.56
C LYS A 113 3.68 22.81 -10.68
N GLY A 114 3.29 23.49 -11.75
CA GLY A 114 1.88 23.78 -12.06
C GLY A 114 1.03 22.52 -12.25
N LEU A 115 1.55 21.52 -12.95
CA LEU A 115 0.87 20.24 -13.18
C LEU A 115 0.70 19.43 -11.90
N VAL A 116 1.72 19.37 -11.04
CA VAL A 116 1.63 18.69 -9.75
C VAL A 116 0.59 19.37 -8.86
N LYS A 117 0.59 20.71 -8.81
CA LYS A 117 -0.42 21.47 -8.06
C LYS A 117 -1.85 21.24 -8.60
N LYS A 118 -2.02 21.16 -9.93
CA LYS A 118 -3.34 20.99 -10.57
C LYS A 118 -3.87 19.55 -10.48
N ILE A 119 -3.02 18.55 -10.71
CA ILE A 119 -3.42 17.14 -10.80
C ILE A 119 -3.30 16.45 -9.43
N ALA A 120 -2.14 16.58 -8.79
CA ALA A 120 -1.89 15.89 -7.54
C ALA A 120 -2.45 16.63 -6.33
N LYS A 121 -2.73 17.94 -6.45
CA LYS A 121 -3.07 18.86 -5.34
C LYS A 121 -1.97 18.91 -4.27
N GLU A 122 -0.72 18.79 -4.71
CA GLU A 122 0.45 18.83 -3.86
C GLU A 122 1.42 19.90 -4.36
N ASP A 123 2.23 20.46 -3.48
CA ASP A 123 3.14 21.55 -3.84
C ASP A 123 4.41 21.05 -4.56
N ASP A 124 4.80 19.79 -4.29
CA ASP A 124 6.02 19.20 -4.85
C ASP A 124 5.84 17.72 -5.21
N LEU A 125 6.55 17.30 -6.26
CA LEU A 125 6.53 15.92 -6.75
C LEU A 125 7.04 14.90 -5.70
N ARG A 126 7.97 15.31 -4.82
CA ARG A 126 8.51 14.50 -3.72
C ARG A 126 7.49 14.26 -2.62
N SER A 127 6.46 15.08 -2.51
CA SER A 127 5.35 14.83 -1.59
C SER A 127 4.42 13.75 -2.13
N CYS A 128 4.35 13.60 -3.47
CA CYS A 128 3.29 12.80 -4.09
C CYS A 128 3.54 11.30 -4.01
N ARG A 129 2.83 10.62 -3.10
CA ARG A 129 2.94 9.17 -2.87
C ARG A 129 1.91 8.35 -3.67
N ASN A 130 1.04 9.00 -4.43
CA ASN A 130 -0.03 8.33 -5.15
C ASN A 130 0.40 7.95 -6.58
N VAL A 131 0.58 6.65 -6.82
CA VAL A 131 0.99 6.11 -8.13
C VAL A 131 0.05 6.51 -9.27
N LYS A 132 -1.28 6.55 -9.05
CA LYS A 132 -2.25 6.92 -10.10
C LYS A 132 -2.06 8.37 -10.53
N LYS A 133 -1.93 9.28 -9.56
CA LYS A 133 -1.69 10.72 -9.81
C LYS A 133 -0.36 10.93 -10.53
N LEU A 134 0.72 10.25 -10.11
CA LEU A 134 2.02 10.31 -10.78
C LEU A 134 1.92 9.86 -12.24
N LYS A 135 1.22 8.75 -12.53
CA LYS A 135 0.99 8.30 -13.92
C LYS A 135 0.21 9.33 -14.74
N GLN A 136 -0.78 10.01 -14.16
CA GLN A 136 -1.53 11.07 -14.83
C GLN A 136 -0.63 12.27 -15.16
N VAL A 137 0.20 12.72 -14.21
CA VAL A 137 1.17 13.81 -14.45
C VAL A 137 2.13 13.44 -15.59
N LEU A 138 2.68 12.22 -15.56
CA LEU A 138 3.58 11.73 -16.61
C LEU A 138 2.90 11.72 -17.99
N LYS A 139 1.63 11.28 -18.06
CA LYS A 139 0.85 11.28 -19.32
C LYS A 139 0.70 12.70 -19.87
N VAL A 140 0.35 13.67 -19.02
CA VAL A 140 0.17 15.06 -19.46
C VAL A 140 1.48 15.67 -19.95
N ILE A 141 2.60 15.40 -19.29
CA ILE A 141 3.91 15.88 -19.73
C ILE A 141 4.25 15.36 -21.14
N ARG A 142 4.02 14.07 -21.40
CA ARG A 142 4.24 13.49 -22.74
C ARG A 142 3.34 14.12 -23.80
N LEU A 143 2.06 14.34 -23.48
CA LEU A 143 1.13 15.01 -24.40
C LEU A 143 1.55 16.46 -24.72
N LEU A 144 2.27 17.12 -23.81
CA LEU A 144 2.82 18.45 -24.06
C LEU A 144 4.10 18.39 -24.89
N GLN A 145 4.91 17.33 -24.74
CA GLN A 145 6.10 17.11 -25.57
C GLN A 145 5.70 16.90 -27.04
N ASP A 146 4.64 16.13 -27.29
CA ASP A 146 4.16 15.84 -28.66
C ASP A 146 3.57 17.07 -29.38
N ARG A 147 3.39 18.20 -28.68
CA ARG A 147 2.76 19.43 -29.20
C ARG A 147 3.74 20.60 -29.38
N GLU A 148 4.99 20.45 -28.94
CA GLU A 148 6.07 21.43 -29.12
C GLU A 148 6.97 21.03 -30.30
#